data_AF-A0P495-F1
#
_entry.id   AF-A0P495-F1
#
_cell.length_a   1.000
_cell.length_b   1.000
_cell.length_c   1.000
_cell.angle_alpha   90.00
_cell.angle_beta   90.00
_cell.angle_gamma   90.00
#
_symmetry.space_group_name_H-M   'P 1'
#
loop_
_entity.id
_entity.type
_entity.pdbx_description
1 polymer ?
#
loop_
_entity_poly.entity_id
_entity_poly.type
_entity_poly.pdbx_seq_one_letter_code
_entity_poly.pdbx_strand_id
1 'polypeptide(L)'
;MRGACFDAANLTGASFKNSIGVNATFIEANLTSVEMNNSDFTGADFTKADMRHVIASETNFQEATFKDAVAINANFVAADITSCNAIGLDLCGANTFGIQYGGGFEDSFEGVLLDREAEIRLRSRNGREDLRICELYSRVPIGYLLKKINNKVETNRLVDGI
;
A
#
# COMPACT_ATOMS: atom_id res chain seq x y z
N MET A 1 20.01 -6.09 5.88
CA MET A 1 19.25 -7.30 5.51
C MET A 1 18.98 -7.35 4.00
N ARG A 2 19.89 -6.82 3.16
CA ARG A 2 19.66 -6.76 1.71
C ARG A 2 19.65 -8.17 1.12
N GLY A 3 18.61 -8.52 0.37
CA GLY A 3 18.46 -9.86 -0.22
C GLY A 3 18.33 -11.01 0.79
N ALA A 4 18.05 -10.70 2.07
CA ALA A 4 17.88 -11.73 3.08
C ALA A 4 16.56 -12.50 2.86
N CYS A 5 16.56 -13.79 3.19
CA CYS A 5 15.36 -14.63 3.13
C CYS A 5 14.84 -14.88 4.55
N PHE A 6 13.59 -14.50 4.78
CA PHE A 6 12.84 -14.72 6.01
C PHE A 6 11.51 -15.44 5.74
N ASP A 7 11.44 -16.18 4.65
CA ASP A 7 10.22 -16.87 4.24
C ASP A 7 9.78 -17.86 5.33
N ALA A 8 8.47 -17.88 5.61
CA ALA A 8 7.84 -18.63 6.69
C ALA A 8 8.42 -18.39 8.10
N ALA A 9 9.25 -17.36 8.29
CA ALA A 9 9.83 -17.06 9.59
C ALA A 9 8.78 -16.50 10.56
N ASN A 10 8.90 -16.83 11.84
CA ASN A 10 8.18 -16.14 12.90
C ASN A 10 9.03 -14.98 13.41
N LEU A 11 8.62 -13.76 13.08
CA LEU A 11 9.28 -12.50 13.44
C LEU A 11 8.38 -11.64 14.33
N THR A 12 7.37 -12.24 14.98
CA THR A 12 6.40 -11.52 15.82
C THR A 12 7.11 -10.56 16.79
N GLY A 13 6.76 -9.27 16.72
CA GLY A 13 7.31 -8.22 17.58
C GLY A 13 8.78 -7.86 17.34
N ALA A 14 9.41 -8.37 16.26
CA ALA A 14 10.76 -7.98 15.90
C ALA A 14 10.86 -6.47 15.57
N SER A 15 12.07 -5.92 15.69
CA SER A 15 12.33 -4.53 15.35
C SER A 15 13.33 -4.43 14.19
N PHE A 16 12.86 -3.81 13.10
CA PHE A 16 13.59 -3.49 11.88
C PHE A 16 13.63 -1.98 11.61
N LYS A 17 13.43 -1.16 12.65
CA LYS A 17 13.53 0.30 12.57
C LYS A 17 14.87 0.74 11.94
N ASN A 18 14.83 1.71 11.03
CA ASN A 18 16.00 2.25 10.33
C ASN A 18 16.83 1.23 9.54
N SER A 19 16.24 0.09 9.16
CA SER A 19 16.97 -0.96 8.48
C SER A 19 16.95 -0.85 6.95
N ILE A 20 17.87 -1.58 6.30
CA ILE A 20 17.90 -1.74 4.85
C ILE A 20 17.62 -3.21 4.53
N GLY A 21 16.41 -3.47 4.04
CA GLY A 21 15.87 -4.77 3.63
C GLY A 21 15.54 -4.83 2.14
N VAL A 22 16.22 -4.03 1.31
CA VAL A 22 16.03 -4.02 -0.15
C VAL A 22 16.13 -5.44 -0.73
N ASN A 23 15.13 -5.83 -1.53
CA ASN A 23 14.98 -7.14 -2.15
C ASN A 23 14.97 -8.33 -1.16
N ALA A 24 14.67 -8.10 0.12
CA ALA A 24 14.48 -9.19 1.08
C ALA A 24 13.14 -9.91 0.84
N THR A 25 13.04 -11.17 1.24
CA THR A 25 11.82 -11.96 1.14
C THR A 25 11.27 -12.29 2.53
N PHE A 26 9.95 -12.20 2.66
CA PHE A 26 9.14 -12.45 3.85
C PHE A 26 7.90 -13.27 3.46
N ILE A 27 8.01 -14.13 2.46
CA ILE A 27 6.89 -14.87 1.89
C ILE A 27 6.29 -15.77 2.96
N GLU A 28 4.98 -15.67 3.20
CA GLU A 28 4.26 -16.43 4.24
C GLU A 28 4.85 -16.23 5.67
N ALA A 29 5.65 -15.18 5.90
CA ALA A 29 6.23 -14.90 7.21
C ALA A 29 5.20 -14.29 8.17
N ASN A 30 5.37 -14.53 9.47
CA ASN A 30 4.61 -13.87 10.52
C ASN A 30 5.37 -12.62 11.01
N LEU A 31 4.88 -11.45 10.59
CA LEU A 31 5.38 -10.12 10.93
C LEU A 31 4.46 -9.38 11.91
N THR A 32 3.60 -10.10 12.63
CA THR A 32 2.63 -9.48 13.55
C THR A 32 3.35 -8.56 14.54
N SER A 33 2.89 -7.30 14.64
CA SER A 33 3.46 -6.27 15.51
C SER A 33 4.94 -5.92 15.29
N VAL A 34 5.48 -6.19 14.10
CA VAL A 34 6.85 -5.79 13.75
C VAL A 34 6.96 -4.28 13.56
N GLU A 35 8.08 -3.71 13.98
CA GLU A 35 8.38 -2.30 13.78
C GLU A 35 9.35 -2.09 12.60
N MET A 36 8.95 -1.33 11.60
CA MET A 36 9.70 -1.05 10.37
C MET A 36 9.89 0.46 10.09
N ASN A 37 9.62 1.33 11.06
CA ASN A 37 9.67 2.79 10.81
C ASN A 37 11.02 3.25 10.23
N ASN A 38 10.96 4.19 9.29
CA ASN A 38 12.12 4.81 8.63
C ASN A 38 13.08 3.82 7.95
N SER A 39 12.58 2.69 7.45
CA SER A 39 13.39 1.67 6.77
C SER A 39 13.25 1.71 5.25
N ASP A 40 14.12 0.97 4.57
CA ASP A 40 14.08 0.76 3.12
C ASP A 40 13.88 -0.72 2.79
N PHE A 41 12.68 -1.04 2.30
CA PHE A 41 12.26 -2.36 1.81
C PHE A 41 11.91 -2.30 0.31
N THR A 42 12.58 -1.44 -0.45
CA THR A 42 12.43 -1.38 -1.91
C THR A 42 12.57 -2.78 -2.52
N GLY A 43 11.60 -3.18 -3.36
CA GLY A 43 11.59 -4.47 -4.05
C GLY A 43 11.45 -5.70 -3.14
N ALA A 44 11.12 -5.54 -1.87
CA ALA A 44 10.91 -6.67 -0.97
C ALA A 44 9.62 -7.44 -1.27
N ASP A 45 9.61 -8.74 -0.98
CA ASP A 45 8.46 -9.62 -1.21
C ASP A 45 7.80 -10.02 0.12
N PHE A 46 6.59 -9.56 0.35
CA PHE A 46 5.71 -9.84 1.48
C PHE A 46 4.52 -10.71 1.07
N THR A 47 4.60 -11.47 -0.02
CA THR A 47 3.51 -12.30 -0.51
C THR A 47 2.95 -13.20 0.59
N LYS A 48 1.65 -13.09 0.87
CA LYS A 48 0.93 -13.79 1.94
C LYS A 48 1.49 -13.61 3.35
N ALA A 49 2.30 -12.58 3.60
CA ALA A 49 2.82 -12.31 4.92
C ALA A 49 1.69 -11.85 5.87
N ASP A 50 1.79 -12.24 7.13
CA ASP A 50 0.93 -11.73 8.19
C ASP A 50 1.56 -10.48 8.81
N MET A 51 1.08 -9.31 8.39
CA MET A 51 1.55 -7.98 8.77
C MET A 51 0.59 -7.27 9.74
N ARG A 52 -0.22 -8.03 10.48
CA ARG A 52 -1.18 -7.44 11.45
C ARG A 52 -0.46 -6.58 12.48
N HIS A 53 -0.98 -5.38 12.70
CA HIS A 53 -0.42 -4.41 13.66
C HIS A 53 1.03 -3.96 13.39
N VAL A 54 1.57 -4.16 12.17
CA VAL A 54 2.89 -3.65 11.79
C VAL A 54 2.93 -2.13 11.91
N ILE A 55 4.06 -1.59 12.37
CA ILE A 55 4.32 -0.15 12.45
C ILE A 55 5.38 0.23 11.41
N ALA A 56 4.96 0.74 10.26
CA ALA A 56 5.81 1.05 9.11
C ALA A 56 5.61 2.50 8.63
N SER A 57 5.61 3.45 9.56
CA SER A 57 5.55 4.88 9.22
C SER A 57 6.84 5.32 8.52
N GLU A 58 6.70 6.14 7.48
CA GLU A 58 7.81 6.68 6.69
C GLU A 58 8.75 5.59 6.10
N THR A 59 8.20 4.40 5.87
CA THR A 59 8.94 3.28 5.27
C THR A 59 8.87 3.33 3.74
N ASN A 60 10.00 3.07 3.08
CA ASN A 60 10.06 2.92 1.64
C ASN A 60 9.74 1.46 1.24
N PHE A 61 8.63 1.26 0.55
CA PHE A 61 8.16 0.01 -0.05
C PHE A 61 8.01 0.11 -1.57
N GLN A 62 8.76 1.00 -2.22
CA GLN A 62 8.76 1.10 -3.68
C GLN A 62 9.00 -0.27 -4.32
N GLU A 63 8.21 -0.61 -5.34
CA GLU A 63 8.35 -1.88 -6.08
C GLU A 63 8.15 -3.16 -5.22
N ALA A 64 7.70 -3.03 -3.97
CA ALA A 64 7.46 -4.18 -3.12
C ALA A 64 6.23 -4.99 -3.56
N THR A 65 6.20 -6.27 -3.21
CA THR A 65 5.04 -7.14 -3.44
C THR A 65 4.34 -7.44 -2.12
N PHE A 66 3.06 -7.13 -2.03
CA PHE A 66 2.15 -7.39 -0.90
C PHE A 66 1.01 -8.34 -1.28
N LYS A 67 1.21 -9.13 -2.33
CA LYS A 67 0.15 -9.98 -2.88
C LYS A 67 -0.41 -10.90 -1.80
N ASP A 68 -1.73 -10.86 -1.62
CA ASP A 68 -2.49 -11.65 -0.65
C ASP A 68 -2.01 -11.51 0.81
N ALA A 69 -1.27 -10.45 1.14
CA ALA A 69 -0.80 -10.18 2.50
C ALA A 69 -1.91 -9.62 3.38
N VAL A 70 -1.78 -9.78 4.71
CA VAL A 70 -2.77 -9.31 5.69
C VAL A 70 -2.16 -8.21 6.55
N ALA A 71 -2.55 -6.96 6.34
CA ALA A 71 -2.03 -5.80 7.06
C ALA A 71 -3.10 -5.09 7.91
N ILE A 72 -3.98 -5.89 8.52
CA ILE A 72 -5.07 -5.40 9.36
C ILE A 72 -4.52 -4.61 10.55
N ASN A 73 -5.09 -3.44 10.82
CA ASN A 73 -4.68 -2.52 11.89
C ASN A 73 -3.19 -2.10 11.82
N ALA A 74 -2.55 -2.19 10.65
CA ALA A 74 -1.19 -1.73 10.45
C ALA A 74 -1.12 -0.19 10.32
N ASN A 75 0.07 0.37 10.53
CA ASN A 75 0.33 1.80 10.36
C ASN A 75 1.33 2.01 9.21
N PHE A 76 0.85 2.58 8.11
CA PHE A 76 1.61 2.96 6.91
C PHE A 76 1.65 4.48 6.70
N VAL A 77 1.51 5.28 7.76
CA VAL A 77 1.52 6.74 7.65
C VAL A 77 2.77 7.21 6.89
N ALA A 78 2.55 8.00 5.84
CA ALA A 78 3.60 8.54 4.98
C ALA A 78 4.56 7.50 4.35
N ALA A 79 4.20 6.21 4.34
CA ALA A 79 4.98 5.19 3.62
C ALA A 79 4.91 5.42 2.10
N ASP A 80 5.89 4.90 1.37
CA ASP A 80 5.91 4.97 -0.09
C ASP A 80 5.69 3.58 -0.69
N ILE A 81 4.55 3.39 -1.38
CA ILE A 81 4.17 2.14 -2.06
C ILE A 81 4.14 2.31 -3.58
N THR A 82 4.87 3.29 -4.12
CA THR A 82 4.97 3.54 -5.57
C THR A 82 5.38 2.27 -6.32
N SER A 83 4.67 1.94 -7.40
CA SER A 83 4.89 0.74 -8.21
C SER A 83 4.81 -0.60 -7.46
N CYS A 84 4.17 -0.66 -6.29
CA CYS A 84 3.98 -1.94 -5.59
C CYS A 84 2.94 -2.83 -6.30
N ASN A 85 2.96 -4.12 -5.94
CA ASN A 85 1.88 -5.07 -6.23
C ASN A 85 1.11 -5.37 -4.94
N ALA A 86 -0.10 -4.82 -4.80
CA ALA A 86 -0.97 -4.98 -3.64
C ALA A 86 -2.22 -5.83 -3.92
N ILE A 87 -2.19 -6.70 -4.93
CA ILE A 87 -3.34 -7.56 -5.26
C ILE A 87 -3.76 -8.38 -4.04
N GLY A 88 -5.04 -8.30 -3.66
CA GLY A 88 -5.59 -9.05 -2.52
C GLY A 88 -5.12 -8.58 -1.13
N LEU A 89 -4.36 -7.48 -1.03
CA LEU A 89 -3.89 -6.96 0.25
C LEU A 89 -5.07 -6.54 1.14
N ASP A 90 -5.07 -7.00 2.39
CA ASP A 90 -6.06 -6.60 3.39
C ASP A 90 -5.55 -5.43 4.24
N LEU A 91 -6.19 -4.27 4.10
CA LEU A 91 -5.90 -3.03 4.82
C LEU A 91 -7.03 -2.64 5.81
N CYS A 92 -7.90 -3.57 6.20
CA CYS A 92 -8.94 -3.28 7.20
C CYS A 92 -8.33 -2.72 8.49
N GLY A 93 -8.82 -1.58 8.97
CA GLY A 93 -8.30 -0.87 10.14
C GLY A 93 -6.92 -0.20 9.97
N ALA A 94 -6.29 -0.30 8.80
CA ALA A 94 -4.95 0.23 8.60
C ALA A 94 -4.96 1.77 8.49
N ASN A 95 -3.99 2.41 9.14
CA ASN A 95 -3.75 3.84 8.98
C ASN A 95 -2.86 4.09 7.77
N THR A 96 -3.44 4.64 6.71
CA THR A 96 -2.79 4.89 5.41
C THR A 96 -2.60 6.38 5.12
N PHE A 97 -2.70 7.24 6.15
CA PHE A 97 -2.65 8.68 5.96
C PHE A 97 -1.34 9.14 5.30
N GLY A 98 -1.47 9.83 4.17
CA GLY A 98 -0.33 10.42 3.47
C GLY A 98 0.56 9.41 2.78
N ILE A 99 0.13 8.15 2.64
CA ILE A 99 0.85 7.15 1.86
C ILE A 99 1.04 7.67 0.43
N GLN A 100 2.26 7.52 -0.07
CA GLN A 100 2.62 7.88 -1.43
C GLN A 100 2.36 6.69 -2.33
N TYR A 101 1.72 6.95 -3.46
CA TYR A 101 1.46 5.97 -4.50
C TYR A 101 1.55 6.67 -5.86
N GLY A 102 1.84 5.87 -6.88
CA GLY A 102 2.08 6.33 -8.24
C GLY A 102 2.91 5.28 -8.97
N GLY A 103 2.73 5.16 -10.28
CA GLY A 103 3.29 4.00 -10.99
C GLY A 103 2.69 2.67 -10.49
N GLY A 104 2.94 1.60 -11.23
CA GLY A 104 2.32 0.29 -11.01
C GLY A 104 1.44 -0.14 -12.18
N PHE A 105 1.24 -1.45 -12.29
CA PHE A 105 0.39 -2.05 -13.31
C PHE A 105 -1.09 -1.75 -13.03
N GLU A 106 -1.94 -1.72 -14.08
CA GLU A 106 -3.38 -1.39 -13.95
C GLU A 106 -4.10 -2.22 -12.87
N ASP A 107 -3.63 -3.46 -12.65
CA ASP A 107 -4.26 -4.45 -11.78
C ASP A 107 -3.62 -4.52 -10.38
N SER A 108 -2.63 -3.68 -10.06
CA SER A 108 -1.83 -3.79 -8.83
C SER A 108 -2.64 -3.65 -7.52
N PHE A 109 -3.88 -3.18 -7.58
CA PHE A 109 -4.77 -3.04 -6.43
C PHE A 109 -6.06 -3.87 -6.57
N GLU A 110 -6.09 -4.83 -7.49
CA GLU A 110 -7.23 -5.73 -7.64
C GLU A 110 -7.48 -6.51 -6.33
N GLY A 111 -8.71 -6.51 -5.83
CA GLY A 111 -9.09 -7.31 -4.66
C GLY A 111 -8.63 -6.77 -3.30
N VAL A 112 -8.02 -5.58 -3.23
CA VAL A 112 -7.67 -4.94 -1.95
C VAL A 112 -8.89 -4.77 -1.05
N LEU A 113 -8.77 -5.16 0.22
CA LEU A 113 -9.84 -5.10 1.22
C LEU A 113 -9.65 -3.90 2.15
N LEU A 114 -10.77 -3.28 2.53
CA LEU A 114 -10.84 -2.03 3.30
C LEU A 114 -12.06 -2.05 4.23
N ASP A 115 -12.02 -1.29 5.32
CA ASP A 115 -13.19 -1.11 6.17
C ASP A 115 -14.28 -0.29 5.49
N ARG A 116 -15.54 -0.54 5.89
CA ARG A 116 -16.71 0.23 5.42
C ARG A 116 -16.64 1.72 5.76
N GLU A 117 -15.86 2.09 6.78
CA GLU A 117 -15.74 3.46 7.30
C GLU A 117 -14.32 4.04 7.13
N ALA A 118 -13.38 3.27 6.57
CA ALA A 118 -12.01 3.74 6.38
C ALA A 118 -11.95 4.75 5.22
N GLU A 119 -11.68 6.01 5.57
CA GLU A 119 -11.15 6.97 4.62
C GLU A 119 -9.71 6.57 4.29
N ILE A 120 -9.45 5.92 3.16
CA ILE A 120 -8.07 5.89 2.67
C ILE A 120 -7.71 7.32 2.28
N ARG A 121 -6.78 7.91 3.03
CA ARG A 121 -6.27 9.27 2.77
C ARG A 121 -5.00 9.17 1.94
N LEU A 122 -5.18 8.76 0.69
CA LEU A 122 -4.13 8.66 -0.30
C LEU A 122 -3.69 10.04 -0.78
N ARG A 123 -2.38 10.25 -0.90
CA ARG A 123 -1.82 11.45 -1.57
C ARG A 123 -0.99 11.03 -2.78
N SER A 124 -1.42 11.45 -3.96
CA SER A 124 -0.64 11.22 -5.18
C SER A 124 0.71 11.93 -5.08
N ARG A 125 1.78 11.29 -5.58
CA ARG A 125 3.15 11.84 -5.60
C ARG A 125 3.25 13.26 -6.18
N ASN A 126 2.31 13.64 -7.06
CA ASN A 126 2.30 14.94 -7.72
C ASN A 126 1.53 16.02 -6.92
N GLY A 127 0.99 15.69 -5.74
CA GLY A 127 0.33 16.62 -4.83
C GLY A 127 -0.96 17.26 -5.35
N ARG A 128 -1.49 16.79 -6.49
CA ARG A 128 -2.63 17.43 -7.18
C ARG A 128 -3.99 16.80 -6.89
N GLU A 129 -4.07 15.61 -6.32
CA GLU A 129 -5.33 14.91 -6.09
C GLU A 129 -5.33 14.16 -4.76
N ASP A 130 -6.24 14.54 -3.87
CA ASP A 130 -6.70 13.71 -2.76
C ASP A 130 -7.71 12.71 -3.36
N LEU A 131 -7.28 11.47 -3.53
CA LEU A 131 -8.19 10.37 -3.85
C LEU A 131 -8.97 10.04 -2.57
N ARG A 132 -10.06 10.77 -2.32
CA ARG A 132 -11.08 10.34 -1.34
C ARG A 132 -11.79 9.15 -1.96
N ILE A 133 -11.27 7.96 -1.73
CA ILE A 133 -11.98 6.72 -2.05
C ILE A 133 -13.07 6.56 -0.98
N CYS A 134 -14.13 7.34 -1.13
CA CYS A 134 -15.42 7.07 -0.53
C CYS A 134 -16.39 6.85 -1.69
N GLU A 135 -17.14 5.76 -1.60
CA GLU A 135 -18.12 5.26 -2.58
C GLU A 135 -17.53 4.53 -3.79
N LEU A 136 -17.13 3.28 -3.59
CA LEU A 136 -17.84 2.17 -4.23
C LEU A 136 -17.40 0.87 -3.57
N TYR A 137 -18.34 0.32 -2.81
CA TYR A 137 -18.32 -1.03 -2.27
C TYR A 137 -17.55 -2.00 -3.16
N SER A 138 -16.62 -2.73 -2.54
CA SER A 138 -16.21 -4.08 -2.94
C SER A 138 -16.10 -4.31 -4.46
N ARG A 139 -14.87 -4.44 -4.97
CA ARG A 139 -14.54 -4.91 -6.33
C ARG A 139 -14.53 -3.88 -7.45
N VAL A 140 -14.31 -2.60 -7.17
CA VAL A 140 -13.99 -1.67 -8.26
C VAL A 140 -12.48 -1.52 -8.36
N PRO A 141 -11.83 -2.06 -9.41
CA PRO A 141 -10.39 -1.89 -9.61
C PRO A 141 -10.05 -0.40 -9.63
N ILE A 142 -8.96 -0.01 -8.99
CA ILE A 142 -8.57 1.41 -8.93
C ILE A 142 -8.34 2.00 -10.33
N GLY A 143 -7.99 1.19 -11.34
CA GLY A 143 -7.96 1.59 -12.75
C GLY A 143 -9.31 2.09 -13.30
N TYR A 144 -10.44 1.56 -12.81
CA TYR A 144 -11.77 2.08 -13.11
C TYR A 144 -12.02 3.44 -12.45
N LEU A 145 -11.54 3.64 -11.22
CA LEU A 145 -11.62 4.94 -10.53
C LEU A 145 -10.74 5.99 -11.21
N LEU A 146 -9.53 5.63 -11.63
CA LEU A 146 -8.61 6.49 -12.38
C LEU A 146 -9.16 6.87 -13.76
N LYS A 147 -9.80 5.95 -14.49
CA LYS A 147 -10.54 6.26 -15.74
C LYS A 147 -11.69 7.24 -15.49
N LYS A 148 -12.44 7.08 -14.41
CA LYS A 148 -13.58 7.96 -14.07
C LYS A 148 -13.12 9.36 -13.67
N ILE A 149 -11.97 9.48 -13.02
CA ILE A 149 -11.32 10.76 -12.67
C ILE A 149 -10.82 11.46 -13.93
N ASN A 150 -10.07 10.75 -14.79
CA ASN A 150 -9.61 11.30 -16.07
C ASN A 150 -10.78 11.77 -16.96
N ASN A 151 -11.88 11.02 -17.01
CA ASN A 151 -13.08 11.42 -17.76
C ASN A 151 -13.82 12.63 -17.16
N LYS A 152 -13.73 12.87 -15.84
CA LYS A 152 -14.26 14.10 -15.21
C LYS A 152 -13.42 15.33 -15.54
N VAL A 153 -12.11 15.17 -15.73
CA VAL A 153 -11.22 16.27 -16.14
C VAL A 153 -11.48 16.70 -17.59
N GLU A 154 -11.80 15.76 -18.49
CA GLU A 154 -12.19 16.11 -19.87
C GLU A 154 -13.56 16.79 -19.94
N THR A 155 -14.53 16.38 -19.12
CA THR A 155 -15.86 17.03 -19.09
C THR A 155 -15.82 18.42 -18.49
N ASN A 156 -15.01 18.69 -17.45
CA ASN A 156 -14.88 20.05 -16.89
C ASN A 156 -14.11 21.02 -17.81
N ARG A 157 -13.23 20.54 -18.70
CA ARG A 157 -12.58 21.40 -19.71
C ARG A 157 -13.51 21.86 -20.84
N LEU A 158 -14.67 21.23 -21.00
CA LEU A 158 -15.66 21.61 -22.01
C LEU A 158 -16.71 22.61 -21.47
N VAL A 159 -16.80 22.80 -20.14
CA VAL A 159 -17.77 23.75 -19.54
C VAL A 159 -17.15 25.12 -19.26
N ASP A 160 -15.82 25.21 -19.10
CA ASP A 160 -15.10 26.48 -18.90
C ASP A 160 -14.67 27.17 -20.22
N GLY A 161 -15.25 26.74 -21.35
CA GLY A 161 -14.90 27.18 -22.71
C GLY A 161 -16.05 27.81 -23.51
N ILE A 162 -17.10 28.32 -22.86
CA ILE A 162 -18.19 29.10 -23.50
C ILE A 162 -18.47 30.37 -22.70
#